data_AF-A0A1V3NEP6-F1
#
_entry.id   AF-A0A1V3NEP6-F1
#
_cell.length_a   1.000
_cell.length_b   1.000
_cell.length_c   1.000
_cell.angle_alpha   90.00
_cell.angle_beta   90.00
_cell.angle_gamma   90.00
#
_symmetry.space_group_name_H-M   'P 1'
#
loop_
_entity.id
_entity.type
_entity.pdbx_description
1 polymer ?
#
loop_
_entity_poly.entity_id
_entity_poly.type
_entity_poly.pdbx_seq_one_letter_code
_entity_poly.pdbx_strand_id
1 'polypeptide(L)'
;MDLSEMEKDDLRVILEGWFGASVVAGWEMNERVLDVFVEVVSRVRTCSRLIDTLPRPMGIPDKDYVRRQLRGIARRARNDDGVYLMCSDAVRWGYRSRFENAGRL
;
A
#
# COMPACT_ATOMS: atom_id res chain seq x y z
N MET A 1 -4.07 17.60 4.97
CA MET A 1 -4.84 16.91 6.03
C MET A 1 -3.95 15.79 6.50
N ASP A 2 -3.73 15.66 7.81
CA ASP A 2 -2.82 14.64 8.36
C ASP A 2 -3.54 13.30 8.50
N LEU A 3 -2.79 12.19 8.45
CA LEU A 3 -3.34 10.84 8.63
C LEU A 3 -3.76 10.65 10.09
N SER A 4 -4.92 10.06 10.31
CA SER A 4 -5.30 9.57 11.64
C SER A 4 -4.45 8.36 12.05
N GLU A 5 -4.32 8.12 13.36
CA GLU A 5 -3.53 6.99 13.87
C GLU A 5 -4.01 5.62 13.34
N MET A 6 -5.32 5.47 13.12
CA MET A 6 -5.85 4.25 12.48
C MET A 6 -5.41 4.10 11.03
N GLU A 7 -5.38 5.19 10.26
CA GLU A 7 -4.93 5.16 8.87
C GLU A 7 -3.42 4.90 8.78
N LYS A 8 -2.64 5.43 9.73
CA LYS A 8 -1.21 5.14 9.87
C LYS A 8 -0.97 3.65 10.16
N ASP A 9 -1.73 3.07 11.08
CA ASP A 9 -1.62 1.64 11.40
C ASP A 9 -2.01 0.75 10.21
N ASP A 10 -3.13 1.06 9.55
CA ASP A 10 -3.56 0.33 8.36
C ASP A 10 -2.53 0.42 7.23
N LEU A 11 -1.97 1.61 6.97
CA LEU A 11 -0.94 1.80 5.95
C LEU A 11 0.35 1.03 6.28
N ARG A 12 0.75 1.00 7.56
CA ARG A 12 1.90 0.23 8.02
C ARG A 12 1.70 -1.26 7.75
N VAL A 13 0.58 -1.84 8.17
CA VAL A 13 0.27 -3.27 7.98
C VAL A 13 0.35 -3.67 6.51
N ILE A 14 -0.13 -2.80 5.60
CA ILE A 14 -0.07 -3.06 4.16
C ILE A 14 1.38 -3.09 3.67
N LEU A 15 2.18 -2.07 4.02
CA LEU A 15 3.57 -1.99 3.58
C LEU A 15 4.43 -3.08 4.19
N GLU A 16 4.17 -3.49 5.43
CA GLU A 16 4.82 -4.63 6.07
C GLU A 16 4.49 -5.94 5.33
N GLY A 17 3.26 -6.11 4.88
CA GLY A 17 2.87 -7.23 4.02
C GLY A 17 3.62 -7.23 2.67
N TRP A 18 4.00 -6.06 2.15
CA TRP A 18 4.71 -5.94 0.88
C TRP A 18 6.22 -6.10 1.01
N PHE A 19 6.85 -5.45 2.00
CA PHE A 19 8.31 -5.32 2.11
C PHE A 19 8.90 -6.14 3.27
N GLY A 20 8.06 -6.61 4.18
CA GLY A 20 8.46 -7.24 5.45
C GLY A 20 8.55 -6.22 6.58
N ALA A 21 8.18 -6.64 7.79
CA ALA A 21 8.14 -5.79 8.99
C ALA A 21 9.49 -5.12 9.30
N SER A 22 10.61 -5.83 9.11
CA SER A 22 11.94 -5.29 9.38
C SER A 22 12.33 -4.12 8.48
N VAL A 23 11.81 -4.06 7.25
CA VAL A 23 12.10 -2.97 6.30
C VAL A 23 11.28 -1.73 6.64
N VAL A 24 10.04 -1.92 7.06
CA VAL A 24 9.07 -0.84 7.31
C VAL A 24 9.17 -0.27 8.72
N ALA A 25 9.78 -0.99 9.68
CA ALA A 25 9.93 -0.55 11.06
C ALA A 25 10.58 0.85 11.21
N GLY A 26 11.40 1.27 10.25
CA GLY A 26 12.04 2.58 10.24
C GLY A 26 11.29 3.67 9.44
N TRP A 27 10.08 3.41 8.95
CA TRP A 27 9.31 4.35 8.13
C TRP A 27 8.21 5.04 8.95
N GLU A 28 8.16 6.36 8.85
CA GLU A 28 7.04 7.13 9.35
C GLU A 28 5.85 7.08 8.38
N MET A 29 4.68 6.68 8.88
CA MET A 29 3.45 6.67 8.10
C MET A 29 2.88 8.08 8.05
N ASN A 30 3.16 8.78 6.96
CA ASN A 30 2.77 10.17 6.72
C ASN A 30 2.06 10.32 5.35
N GLU A 31 1.58 11.52 5.06
CA GLU A 31 0.89 11.82 3.79
C GLU A 31 1.74 11.49 2.54
N ARG A 32 3.06 11.63 2.61
CA ARG A 32 3.94 11.33 1.47
C ARG A 32 4.01 9.84 1.19
N VAL A 33 4.03 9.02 2.23
CA VAL A 33 3.96 7.56 2.09
C VAL A 33 2.61 7.17 1.48
N LEU A 34 1.52 7.81 1.89
CA LEU A 34 0.21 7.61 1.26
C LEU A 34 0.23 8.02 -0.22
N ASP A 35 0.86 9.15 -0.58
CA ASP A 35 0.96 9.60 -1.98
C ASP A 35 1.68 8.58 -2.88
N VAL A 36 2.79 8.00 -2.40
CA VAL A 36 3.49 6.93 -3.13
C VAL A 36 2.60 5.70 -3.25
N PHE A 37 1.85 5.36 -2.21
CA PHE A 37 0.89 4.26 -2.25
C PHE A 37 -0.21 4.48 -3.30
N VAL A 38 -0.76 5.70 -3.41
CA VAL A 38 -1.73 6.05 -4.46
C VAL A 38 -1.13 5.90 -5.86
N GLU A 39 0.13 6.30 -6.06
CA GLU A 39 0.82 6.12 -7.35
C GLU A 39 0.95 4.64 -7.72
N VAL A 40 1.31 3.81 -6.75
CA VAL A 40 1.39 2.35 -6.93
C VAL A 40 0.01 1.77 -7.26
N VAL A 41 -1.03 2.14 -6.51
CA VAL A 41 -2.42 1.73 -6.77
C VAL A 41 -2.85 2.05 -8.21
N SER A 42 -2.51 3.25 -8.68
CA SER A 42 -2.81 3.69 -10.05
C SER A 42 -2.13 2.82 -11.11
N ARG A 43 -0.85 2.46 -10.91
CA ARG A 43 -0.07 1.66 -11.86
C ARG A 43 -0.42 0.17 -11.85
N VAL A 44 -0.81 -0.36 -10.70
CA VAL A 44 -1.04 -1.79 -10.50
C VAL A 44 -2.39 -2.27 -11.05
N ARG A 45 -3.30 -1.36 -11.45
CA ARG A 45 -4.54 -1.69 -12.21
C ARG A 45 -4.32 -2.59 -13.44
N THR A 46 -3.07 -2.81 -13.86
CA THR A 46 -2.69 -3.63 -15.02
C THR A 46 -2.25 -5.07 -14.69
N CYS A 47 -1.99 -5.48 -13.44
CA CYS A 47 -1.53 -6.85 -13.16
C CYS A 47 -1.95 -7.40 -11.78
N SER A 48 -2.64 -8.54 -11.77
CA SER A 48 -3.47 -9.06 -10.67
C SER A 48 -2.70 -9.88 -9.60
N ARG A 49 -2.60 -9.29 -8.39
CA ARG A 49 -2.76 -9.93 -7.04
C ARG A 49 -2.59 -8.94 -5.89
N LEU A 50 -2.08 -7.76 -6.21
CA LEU A 50 -2.32 -6.57 -5.41
C LEU A 50 -3.81 -6.21 -5.30
N ILE A 51 -4.73 -6.82 -6.07
CA ILE A 51 -6.18 -6.52 -6.00
C ILE A 51 -6.73 -6.64 -4.58
N ASP A 52 -6.24 -7.59 -3.79
CA ASP A 52 -6.66 -7.72 -2.40
C ASP A 52 -6.01 -6.68 -1.49
N THR A 53 -4.81 -6.22 -1.81
CA THR A 53 -4.16 -5.11 -1.10
C THR A 53 -4.47 -3.73 -1.69
N LEU A 54 -5.41 -3.64 -2.64
CA LEU A 54 -5.78 -2.41 -3.33
C LEU A 54 -7.27 -2.07 -3.13
N PRO A 55 -7.64 -0.78 -3.26
CA PRO A 55 -9.03 -0.37 -3.33
C PRO A 55 -9.76 -1.13 -4.45
N ARG A 56 -10.90 -1.76 -4.15
CA ARG A 56 -11.72 -2.45 -5.15
C ARG A 56 -12.20 -1.42 -6.18
N PRO A 57 -12.00 -1.59 -7.49
CA PRO A 57 -12.13 -0.53 -8.50
C PRO A 57 -13.59 -0.08 -8.69
N MET A 58 -14.07 0.73 -7.76
CA MET A 58 -15.37 1.39 -7.77
C MET A 58 -15.12 2.87 -7.47
N GLY A 59 -14.78 3.65 -8.51
CA GLY A 59 -14.59 5.10 -8.41
C GLY A 59 -13.25 5.64 -8.92
N ILE A 60 -13.11 6.97 -8.80
CA ILE A 60 -11.89 7.71 -9.12
C ILE A 60 -10.89 7.49 -7.97
N PRO A 61 -9.64 7.07 -8.28
CA PRO A 61 -8.61 6.90 -7.27
C PRO A 61 -8.12 8.28 -6.81
N ASP A 62 -8.82 8.85 -5.83
CA ASP A 62 -8.38 10.01 -5.06
C ASP A 62 -7.97 9.59 -3.63
N LYS A 63 -7.35 10.52 -2.90
CA LYS A 63 -6.88 10.24 -1.53
C LYS A 63 -8.00 9.78 -0.62
N ASP A 64 -9.18 10.39 -0.71
CA ASP A 64 -10.30 10.10 0.18
C ASP A 64 -10.92 8.74 -0.12
N TYR A 65 -10.96 8.34 -1.39
CA TYR A 65 -11.34 7.01 -1.83
C TYR A 65 -10.38 5.95 -1.30
N VAL A 66 -9.07 6.20 -1.36
CA VAL A 66 -8.07 5.26 -0.81
C VAL A 66 -8.23 5.14 0.70
N ARG A 67 -8.35 6.26 1.42
CA ARG A 67 -8.59 6.28 2.89
C ARG A 67 -9.79 5.42 3.29
N ARG A 68 -10.93 5.56 2.59
CA ARG A 68 -12.14 4.75 2.83
C ARG A 68 -11.93 3.25 2.62
N GLN A 69 -10.92 2.85 1.86
CA GLN A 69 -10.67 1.46 1.47
C GLN A 69 -9.55 0.79 2.29
N LEU A 70 -8.74 1.57 3.02
CA LEU A 70 -7.60 1.09 3.83
C LEU A 70 -7.97 -0.08 4.74
N ARG A 71 -9.05 0.05 5.53
CA ARG A 71 -9.48 -1.02 6.46
C ARG A 71 -9.82 -2.33 5.76
N GLY A 72 -10.48 -2.26 4.59
CA GLY A 72 -10.85 -3.44 3.82
C GLY A 72 -9.65 -4.12 3.18
N ILE A 73 -8.69 -3.32 2.73
CA ILE A 73 -7.39 -3.74 2.21
C ILE A 73 -6.58 -4.45 3.30
N ALA A 74 -6.44 -3.83 4.48
CA ALA A 74 -5.69 -4.38 5.60
C ALA A 74 -6.26 -5.73 6.06
N ARG A 75 -7.59 -5.86 6.09
CA ARG A 75 -8.24 -7.14 6.42
C ARG A 75 -7.90 -8.26 5.45
N ARG A 76 -7.84 -7.97 4.14
CA ARG A 76 -7.51 -8.98 3.13
C ARG A 76 -6.03 -9.31 3.14
N ALA A 77 -5.16 -8.32 3.38
CA ALA A 77 -3.73 -8.54 3.57
C ALA A 77 -3.43 -9.52 4.72
N ARG A 78 -4.25 -9.52 5.77
CA ARG A 78 -4.10 -10.43 6.93
C ARG A 78 -4.57 -11.87 6.69
N ASN A 79 -5.39 -12.13 5.66
CA ASN A 79 -6.11 -13.39 5.51
C ASN A 79 -5.64 -14.29 4.34
N ASP A 80 -4.56 -13.92 3.65
CA ASP A 80 -3.80 -14.69 2.64
C ASP A 80 -4.58 -15.75 1.80
N ASP A 81 -5.40 -15.30 0.84
CA ASP A 81 -6.08 -16.16 -0.14
C ASP A 81 -5.31 -16.23 -1.49
N GLY A 82 -4.19 -16.98 -1.57
CA GLY A 82 -3.69 -17.66 -2.79
C GLY A 82 -3.00 -16.87 -3.93
N VAL A 83 -1.95 -17.46 -4.54
CA VAL A 83 -0.86 -16.77 -5.29
C VAL A 83 -0.65 -17.23 -6.77
N TYR A 84 -0.50 -16.30 -7.74
CA TYR A 84 0.14 -16.39 -9.09
C TYR A 84 1.32 -15.40 -9.36
N LEU A 85 2.57 -15.89 -9.28
CA LEU A 85 3.87 -15.21 -9.01
C LEU A 85 4.43 -14.13 -9.99
N MET A 86 3.95 -13.97 -11.23
CA MET A 86 4.80 -13.40 -12.30
C MET A 86 4.95 -11.87 -12.39
N CYS A 87 4.09 -11.07 -11.73
CA CYS A 87 4.08 -9.60 -11.89
C CYS A 87 4.62 -8.83 -10.67
N SER A 88 4.92 -9.49 -9.54
CA SER A 88 5.21 -8.82 -8.26
C SER A 88 6.60 -8.21 -8.16
N ASP A 89 7.60 -8.82 -8.78
CA ASP A 89 8.99 -8.47 -8.47
C ASP A 89 9.40 -7.15 -9.12
N ALA A 90 9.01 -6.89 -10.37
CA ALA A 90 9.41 -5.68 -11.09
C ALA A 90 8.89 -4.38 -10.44
N VAL A 91 7.65 -4.37 -9.94
CA VAL A 91 7.03 -3.16 -9.36
C VAL A 91 7.45 -2.96 -7.90
N ARG A 92 7.52 -4.04 -7.11
CA ARG A 92 7.98 -4.00 -5.72
C ARG A 92 9.43 -3.51 -5.64
N TRP A 93 10.31 -4.02 -6.48
CA TRP A 93 11.71 -3.56 -6.51
C TRP A 93 11.83 -2.12 -7.03
N GLY A 94 11.01 -1.72 -8.02
CA GLY A 94 11.06 -0.37 -8.60
C GLY A 94 10.62 0.77 -7.66
N TYR A 95 9.75 0.48 -6.68
CA TYR A 95 9.17 1.53 -5.81
C TYR A 95 9.71 1.57 -4.38
N ARG A 96 10.49 0.55 -3.96
CA ARG A 96 11.03 0.45 -2.60
C ARG A 96 11.77 1.72 -2.16
N SER A 97 12.64 2.26 -3.01
CA SER A 97 13.43 3.46 -2.70
C SER A 97 12.56 4.71 -2.53
N ARG A 98 11.40 4.79 -3.19
CA ARG A 98 10.48 5.93 -3.09
C ARG A 98 9.70 5.91 -1.78
N PHE A 99 9.28 4.73 -1.33
CA PHE A 99 8.67 4.58 0.00
C PHE A 99 9.68 4.87 1.12
N GLU A 100 10.90 4.34 1.02
CA GLU A 100 11.95 4.58 2.02
C GLU A 100 12.30 6.06 2.14
N ASN A 101 12.38 6.79 1.03
CA ASN A 101 12.62 8.24 1.05
C ASN A 101 11.43 9.03 1.59
N ALA A 102 10.20 8.59 1.34
CA ALA A 102 9.00 9.24 1.87
C ALA A 102 8.86 9.07 3.39
N GLY A 103 9.29 7.92 3.93
CA GLY A 103 9.18 7.56 5.35
C GLY A 103 10.37 7.97 6.23
N ARG A 104 11.40 8.64 5.69
CA ARG A 104 12.61 9.06 6.40
C ARG A 104 12.59 10.50 6.95
N LEU A 105 11.49 11.23 6.74
CA LEU A 105 11.35 12.65 7.06
C LEU A 105 10.25 12.89 8.08
#